data_AF-A0A939U6X1-F1
#
_entry.id   AF-A0A939U6X1-F1
#
_cell.length_a   1.000
_cell.length_b   1.000
_cell.length_c   1.000
_cell.angle_alpha   90.00
_cell.angle_beta   90.00
_cell.angle_gamma   90.00
#
_symmetry.space_group_name_H-M   'P 1'
#
loop_
_entity.id
_entity.type
_entity.pdbx_description
1 polymer ?
#
loop_
_entity_poly.entity_id
_entity_poly.type
_entity_poly.pdbx_seq_one_letter_code
_entity_poly.pdbx_strand_id
1 'polypeptide(L)'
;VMKSDYVLFAKCQGLSNTTTILRYVLKNSMMPVITVMASLLVGLLTGSLVIEQMFSIPGVGGLLTNAIAVNDYSVVIALSFVYSVLYIVVMLILDIMYCVIDPRVRLGGKPE
;
A
#
# COMPACT_ATOMS: atom_id res chain seq x y z
N VAL A 1 13.60 7.76 12.16
CA VAL A 1 12.92 9.08 12.08
C VAL A 1 13.20 9.99 13.28
N MET A 2 13.13 9.55 14.54
CA MET A 2 13.40 10.43 15.71
C MET A 2 14.87 10.82 15.93
N LYS A 3 15.84 10.07 15.39
CA LYS A 3 17.28 10.40 15.44
C LYS A 3 17.80 11.12 14.18
N SER A 4 16.88 11.62 13.34
CA SER A 4 17.21 12.35 12.11
C SER A 4 18.07 13.60 12.37
N ASP A 5 19.16 13.85 11.64
CA ASP A 5 19.91 15.12 11.68
C ASP A 5 19.01 16.34 11.43
N TYR A 6 17.92 16.15 10.66
CA TYR A 6 16.87 17.17 10.45
C TYR A 6 16.09 17.51 11.73
N VAL A 7 15.91 16.56 12.65
CA VAL A 7 15.28 16.82 13.96
C VAL A 7 16.24 17.60 14.86
N LEU A 8 17.54 17.28 14.79
CA LEU A 8 18.57 17.99 15.55
C LEU A 8 18.72 19.43 15.07
N PHE A 9 18.71 19.64 13.74
CA PHE A 9 18.72 20.98 13.13
C PHE A 9 17.48 21.81 13.50
N ALA A 10 16.29 21.21 13.50
CA ALA A 10 15.06 21.89 13.92
C ALA A 10 15.09 22.28 15.41
N LYS A 11 15.72 21.45 16.25
CA LYS A 11 15.92 21.72 17.68
C LYS A 11 16.95 22.82 17.92
N CYS A 12 18.03 22.86 17.14
CA CYS A 12 19.03 23.94 17.17
C CYS A 12 18.47 25.29 16.69
N GLN A 13 17.44 25.30 15.83
CA GLN A 13 16.73 26.53 15.44
C GLN A 13 15.69 27.01 16.48
N GLY A 14 15.47 26.28 17.58
CA GLY A 14 14.53 26.68 18.63
C GLY A 14 13.05 26.50 18.29
N LEU A 15 12.71 25.69 17.26
CA LEU A 15 11.31 25.39 16.94
C LEU A 15 10.67 24.53 18.05
N SER A 16 9.40 24.79 18.34
CA SER A 16 8.63 24.01 19.32
C SER A 16 8.56 22.53 18.90
N ASN A 17 8.67 21.62 19.88
CA ASN A 17 8.61 20.17 19.65
C ASN A 17 7.38 19.76 18.83
N THR A 18 6.24 20.42 19.06
CA THR A 18 4.98 20.15 18.34
C THR A 18 5.10 20.46 16.85
N THR A 19 5.75 21.59 16.48
CA THR A 19 5.95 21.99 15.08
C THR A 19 6.93 21.06 14.37
N THR A 20 7.98 20.63 15.06
CA THR A 20 8.96 19.67 14.54
C THR A 20 8.33 18.31 14.26
N ILE A 21 7.49 17.81 15.17
CA ILE A 21 6.82 16.52 15.01
C ILE A 21 5.81 16.58 13.86
N LEU A 22 4.90 17.56 13.85
CA LEU A 22 3.83 17.66 12.85
C LEU A 22 4.35 17.95 11.45
N ARG A 23 5.35 18.84 11.31
CA ARG A 23 5.78 19.34 9.99
C ARG A 23 6.92 18.54 9.38
N TYR A 24 7.85 18.04 10.20
CA TYR A 24 9.06 17.37 9.70
C TYR A 24 9.02 15.86 9.90
N VAL A 25 8.68 15.39 11.11
CA VAL A 25 8.70 13.95 11.41
C VAL A 25 7.51 13.24 10.76
N LEU A 26 6.30 13.81 10.86
CA LEU A 26 5.09 13.19 10.29
C LEU A 26 5.22 13.03 8.77
N LYS A 27 5.56 14.09 8.05
CA LYS A 27 5.72 14.08 6.60
C LYS A 27 6.78 13.07 6.13
N ASN A 28 7.91 12.95 6.83
CA ASN A 28 8.97 12.00 6.47
C ASN A 28 8.66 10.56 6.92
N SER A 29 7.79 10.37 7.90
CA SER A 29 7.39 9.03 8.39
C SER A 29 6.21 8.46 7.61
N MET A 30 5.44 9.28 6.89
CA MET A 30 4.31 8.79 6.10
C MET A 30 4.74 7.92 4.91
N MET A 31 5.92 8.15 4.34
CA MET A 31 6.44 7.36 3.21
C MET A 31 6.56 5.86 3.57
N PRO A 32 7.29 5.44 4.65
CA PRO A 32 7.32 4.04 5.05
C PRO A 32 5.98 3.49 5.55
N VAL A 33 5.09 4.33 6.10
CA VAL A 33 3.76 3.89 6.54
C VAL A 33 2.90 3.43 5.36
N ILE A 34 2.91 4.17 4.25
CA ILE A 34 2.15 3.78 3.04
C ILE A 34 2.69 2.46 2.49
N THR A 35 4.01 2.28 2.46
CA THR A 35 4.62 1.03 1.99
C THR A 35 4.21 -0.17 2.83
N VAL A 36 4.19 -0.01 4.16
CA VAL A 36 3.72 -1.09 5.05
C VAL A 36 2.22 -1.34 4.87
N MET A 37 1.40 -0.30 4.69
CA MET A 37 -0.03 -0.45 4.41
C MET A 37 -0.30 -1.16 3.08
N ALA A 38 0.50 -0.89 2.05
CA ALA A 38 0.44 -1.60 0.78
C ALA A 38 0.73 -3.10 0.95
N SER A 39 1.80 -3.44 1.69
CA SER A 39 2.11 -4.84 2.00
C SER A 39 1.01 -5.53 2.81
N LEU A 40 0.40 -4.82 3.77
CA LEU A 40 -0.74 -5.35 4.55
C LEU A 40 -1.97 -5.60 3.68
N LEU A 41 -2.26 -4.72 2.73
CA LEU A 41 -3.36 -4.89 1.78
C LEU A 41 -3.18 -6.14 0.90
N VAL A 42 -1.97 -6.37 0.38
CA VAL A 42 -1.65 -7.59 -0.38
C VAL A 42 -1.76 -8.83 0.52
N GLY A 43 -1.30 -8.72 1.76
CA GLY A 43 -1.45 -9.78 2.76
C GLY A 43 -2.91 -10.12 3.05
N LEU A 44 -3.78 -9.12 3.12
CA LEU A 44 -5.22 -9.32 3.32
C LEU A 44 -5.89 -10.01 2.12
N LEU A 45 -5.53 -9.63 0.89
CA LEU A 45 -6.06 -10.29 -0.31
C LEU A 45 -5.72 -11.79 -0.33
N THR A 46 -4.46 -12.15 -0.04
CA THR A 46 -4.03 -13.56 0.03
C THR A 46 -4.62 -14.26 1.25
N GLY A 47 -4.68 -13.59 2.39
CA GLY A 47 -5.25 -14.11 3.63
C GLY A 47 -6.76 -14.38 3.54
N SER A 48 -7.49 -13.60 2.73
CA SER A 48 -8.92 -13.80 2.46
C SER A 48 -9.20 -15.20 1.93
N LEU A 49 -8.34 -15.74 1.07
CA LEU A 49 -8.49 -17.11 0.54
C LEU A 49 -8.48 -18.15 1.66
N VAL A 50 -7.60 -17.99 2.64
CA VAL A 50 -7.50 -18.91 3.79
C VAL A 50 -8.73 -18.79 4.68
N ILE A 51 -9.21 -17.57 4.91
CA ILE A 51 -10.39 -17.31 5.74
C ILE A 51 -11.65 -17.86 5.05
N GLU A 52 -11.80 -17.67 3.74
CA GLU A 52 -12.89 -18.24 2.93
C GLU A 52 -12.94 -19.76 3.05
N GLN A 53 -11.79 -20.43 2.96
CA GLN A 53 -11.69 -21.88 3.07
C GLN A 53 -11.98 -22.38 4.50
N MET A 54 -11.43 -21.72 5.52
CA MET A 54 -11.63 -22.13 6.93
C MET A 54 -13.08 -22.00 7.38
N PHE A 55 -13.78 -20.95 6.94
CA PHE A 55 -15.16 -20.70 7.32
C PHE A 55 -16.18 -21.24 6.29
N SER A 56 -15.74 -21.93 5.24
CA SER A 56 -16.60 -22.44 4.15
C SER A 56 -17.51 -21.36 3.56
N ILE A 57 -17.03 -20.12 3.51
CA ILE A 57 -17.77 -19.00 2.94
C ILE A 57 -17.57 -19.06 1.43
N PRO A 58 -18.65 -19.10 0.61
CA PRO A 58 -18.54 -19.13 -0.84
C PRO A 58 -17.98 -17.79 -1.33
N GLY A 59 -16.67 -17.76 -1.60
CA GLY A 59 -15.94 -16.61 -2.07
C GLY A 59 -15.30 -16.81 -3.45
N VAL A 60 -14.77 -15.72 -3.99
CA VAL A 60 -14.11 -15.69 -5.30
C VAL A 60 -12.82 -16.53 -5.29
N GLY A 61 -12.18 -16.64 -4.13
CA GLY A 61 -11.01 -17.48 -3.91
C GLY A 61 -11.30 -18.97 -4.01
N GLY A 62 -12.36 -19.41 -3.34
CA GLY A 62 -12.83 -20.80 -3.42
C GLY A 62 -13.28 -21.20 -4.83
N LEU A 63 -13.85 -20.26 -5.59
CA LEU A 63 -14.20 -20.48 -7.00
C LEU A 63 -12.96 -20.70 -7.88
N LEU A 64 -11.90 -19.92 -7.67
CA LEU A 64 -10.64 -20.07 -8.39
C LEU A 64 -9.99 -21.43 -8.11
N THR A 65 -9.91 -21.84 -6.84
CA THR A 65 -9.30 -23.13 -6.46
C THR A 65 -10.10 -24.33 -6.97
N ASN A 66 -11.44 -24.24 -6.95
CA ASN A 66 -12.31 -25.25 -7.52
C ASN A 66 -12.16 -25.36 -9.05
N ALA A 67 -12.15 -24.22 -9.75
CA ALA A 67 -11.96 -24.19 -11.21
C ALA A 67 -10.61 -24.80 -11.63
N ILE A 68 -9.55 -24.57 -10.85
CA ILE A 68 -8.25 -25.23 -11.06
C ILE A 68 -8.37 -26.74 -10.87
N ALA A 69 -9.06 -27.21 -9.83
CA ALA A 69 -9.22 -28.63 -9.54
C ALA A 69 -10.02 -29.38 -10.63
N VAL A 70 -11.04 -28.73 -11.21
CA VAL A 70 -11.88 -29.29 -12.27
C VAL A 70 -11.32 -29.03 -13.68
N ASN A 71 -10.16 -28.35 -13.78
CA ASN A 71 -9.53 -27.92 -15.05
C ASN A 71 -10.45 -27.06 -15.93
N ASP A 72 -11.28 -26.21 -15.31
CA ASP A 72 -12.08 -25.22 -16.03
C ASP A 72 -11.24 -23.98 -16.33
N TYR A 73 -10.50 -24.05 -17.43
CA TYR A 73 -9.63 -22.96 -17.88
C TYR A 73 -10.39 -21.66 -18.17
N SER A 74 -11.66 -21.75 -18.56
CA SER A 74 -12.45 -20.56 -18.91
C SER A 74 -12.71 -19.71 -17.67
N VAL A 75 -13.09 -20.35 -16.56
CA VAL A 75 -13.32 -19.70 -15.27
C VAL A 75 -12.01 -19.17 -14.69
N VAL A 76 -10.90 -19.93 -14.79
CA VAL A 76 -9.59 -19.49 -14.30
C VAL A 76 -9.11 -18.23 -15.03
N ILE A 77 -9.22 -18.17 -16.35
CA ILE A 77 -8.81 -17.00 -17.13
C ILE A 77 -9.68 -15.79 -16.81
N ALA A 78 -11.00 -15.98 -16.74
CA ALA A 78 -11.94 -14.91 -16.41
C ALA A 78 -11.68 -14.32 -15.01
N LEU A 79 -11.52 -15.17 -14.00
CA LEU A 79 -11.20 -14.73 -12.63
C LEU A 79 -9.84 -14.04 -12.56
N SER A 80 -8.82 -14.61 -13.21
CA SER A 80 -7.47 -14.02 -13.24
C SER A 80 -7.46 -12.64 -13.87
N PHE A 81 -8.26 -12.42 -14.91
CA PHE A 81 -8.44 -11.11 -15.52
C PHE A 81 -9.06 -10.11 -14.54
N VAL A 82 -10.14 -10.50 -13.84
CA VAL A 82 -10.79 -9.65 -12.84
C VAL A 82 -9.83 -9.29 -11.70
N TYR A 83 -9.07 -10.26 -11.18
CA TYR A 83 -8.05 -10.02 -10.15
C TYR A 83 -6.95 -9.08 -10.64
N SER A 84 -6.52 -9.21 -11.90
CA SER A 84 -5.52 -8.33 -12.50
C SER A 84 -6.02 -6.88 -12.58
N VAL A 85 -7.27 -6.67 -13.02
CA VAL A 85 -7.87 -5.32 -13.04
C VAL A 85 -7.97 -4.74 -11.64
N LEU A 86 -8.44 -5.52 -10.66
CA LEU A 86 -8.52 -5.09 -9.26
C LEU A 86 -7.14 -4.73 -8.70
N TYR A 87 -6.12 -5.53 -9.00
CA TYR A 87 -4.74 -5.27 -8.60
C TYR A 87 -4.21 -3.95 -9.18
N ILE A 88 -4.46 -3.68 -10.47
CA ILE A 88 -4.09 -2.42 -11.12
C ILE A 88 -4.79 -1.24 -10.44
N VAL A 89 -6.08 -1.38 -10.10
CA VAL A 89 -6.84 -0.32 -9.39
C VAL A 89 -6.23 -0.05 -8.01
N VAL A 90 -5.90 -1.09 -7.24
CA VAL A 90 -5.26 -0.93 -5.92
C VAL A 90 -3.89 -0.26 -6.05
N MET A 91 -3.08 -0.68 -7.03
CA MET A 91 -1.77 -0.06 -7.28
C MET A 91 -1.90 1.41 -7.69
N LEU A 92 -2.88 1.74 -8.53
CA LEU A 92 -3.15 3.12 -8.91
C LEU A 92 -3.59 3.97 -7.70
N ILE A 93 -4.40 3.42 -6.79
CA ILE A 93 -4.75 4.11 -5.52
C ILE A 93 -3.49 4.35 -4.68
N LEU A 94 -2.61 3.35 -4.55
CA LEU A 94 -1.36 3.50 -3.81
C LEU A 94 -0.48 4.60 -4.43
N ASP A 95 -0.33 4.63 -5.75
CA ASP A 95 0.43 5.66 -6.46
C ASP A 95 -0.16 7.06 -6.25
N ILE A 96 -1.49 7.20 -6.29
CA ILE A 96 -2.17 8.46 -5.97
C ILE A 96 -1.91 8.87 -4.52
N MET A 97 -2.01 7.93 -3.56
CA MET A 97 -1.71 8.22 -2.15
C MET A 97 -0.26 8.66 -1.98
N TYR A 98 0.69 8.02 -2.66
CA TYR A 98 2.09 8.45 -2.67
C TYR A 98 2.23 9.88 -3.25
N CYS A 99 1.55 10.20 -4.34
CA CYS A 99 1.59 11.53 -4.97
C CYS A 99 1.02 12.64 -4.05
N VAL A 100 -0.09 12.36 -3.35
CA VAL A 100 -0.72 13.33 -2.44
C VAL A 100 0.14 13.58 -1.21
N ILE A 101 0.73 12.52 -0.66
CA ILE A 101 1.46 12.60 0.61
C ILE A 101 2.87 13.13 0.42
N ASP A 102 3.55 12.77 -0.67
CA ASP A 102 4.84 13.34 -1.01
C ASP A 102 4.77 14.32 -2.20
N PRO A 103 4.51 15.62 -1.94
CA PRO A 103 4.58 16.64 -2.98
C PRO A 103 6.00 16.85 -3.55
N ARG A 104 7.04 16.18 -3.03
CA ARG A 104 8.38 16.19 -3.65
C ARG A 104 8.44 15.35 -4.92
N VAL A 105 7.64 14.29 -5.04
CA VAL A 105 7.48 13.53 -6.31
C VAL A 105 6.95 14.43 -7.42
N ARG A 106 6.18 15.47 -7.08
CA ARG A 106 5.66 16.46 -8.04
C ARG A 106 6.72 17.45 -8.53
N LEU A 107 7.90 17.51 -7.91
CA LEU A 107 9.03 18.35 -8.32
C LEU A 107 10.06 17.52 -9.10
N GLY A 108 9.59 16.78 -10.12
CA GLY A 108 10.46 16.30 -11.19
C GLY A 108 10.89 17.48 -12.06
N GLY A 109 12.04 18.09 -11.73
CA GLY A 109 12.70 19.03 -12.64
C GLY A 109 13.33 20.26 -11.99
N LYS A 110 14.42 20.08 -11.24
CA LYS A 110 15.59 20.92 -11.46
C LYS A 110 16.85 20.16 -11.05
N PRO A 111 17.67 19.69 -12.02
CA PRO A 111 19.05 19.36 -11.72
C PRO A 111 19.76 20.69 -11.46
N GLU A 112 20.22 20.89 -10.23
CA GLU A 112 21.33 21.79 -9.92
C GLU A 112 22.45 20.95 -9.31
#